data_AF-L9XR74-F1
#
_entry.id   AF-L9XR74-F1
#
_cell.length_a   1.000
_cell.length_b   1.000
_cell.length_c   1.000
_cell.angle_alpha   90.00
_cell.angle_beta   90.00
_cell.angle_gamma   90.00
#
_symmetry.space_group_name_H-M   'P 1'
#
loop_
_entity.id
_entity.type
_entity.pdbx_description
1 polymer ?
#
loop_
_entity_poly.entity_id
_entity_poly.type
_entity_poly.pdbx_seq_one_letter_code
_entity_poly.pdbx_strand_id
1 'polypeptide(L)'
;MSVPGIVHSTLDGEEIAARVSLGSDDELFITPTRTIVYRADGLLSDESADEYSHDADRLTLSEGRRKTKFTLEYALEGERSFSVPAGKTDEVLHPVLAGVLNGNGITGPGETVIKPYRFSELTLIVTSDRLVKHIGGAVWDEDFEEYQFGDVTSLSFEDGSVATQIVLTANGRPQRIKAPNEEANDLRERLQRALFDYHDVGSLEELNETIGVDEDEPASSGGSVDFGGGVDPLDADPPEPEDREVTAEQTTEAAGTGSGDPLAGGTEDDAATADSAVTGADGSDGQSGHSSARAAAETDDRATEPDTAARRREAETGSVFEETAGTDSALAGSESPQSATAESAPVAETDPELLERLDSLEESVERQSELIEQQQQTIDQLIAELRQGR
;
A
#
# COMPACT_ATOMS: atom_id res chain seq x y z
N MET A 1 -14.70 -13.01 -29.21
CA MET A 1 -15.90 -13.10 -30.08
C MET A 1 -15.86 -11.92 -31.06
N SER A 2 -16.94 -11.58 -31.78
CA SER A 2 -17.03 -10.29 -32.48
C SER A 2 -17.17 -9.15 -31.48
N VAL A 3 -16.63 -7.96 -31.78
CA VAL A 3 -16.82 -6.77 -30.94
C VAL A 3 -18.30 -6.32 -31.03
N PRO A 4 -18.97 -5.97 -29.90
CA PRO A 4 -20.33 -5.46 -29.90
C PRO A 4 -20.49 -4.17 -30.72
N GLY A 5 -21.70 -3.91 -31.24
CA GLY A 5 -21.97 -2.75 -32.09
C GLY A 5 -21.84 -1.41 -31.35
N ILE A 6 -22.23 -1.38 -30.08
CA ILE A 6 -22.05 -0.20 -29.22
C ILE A 6 -20.55 0.06 -28.98
N VAL A 7 -19.76 -0.97 -28.65
CA VAL A 7 -18.31 -0.85 -28.42
C VAL A 7 -17.59 -0.37 -29.68
N HIS A 8 -17.93 -0.90 -30.87
CA HIS A 8 -17.37 -0.40 -32.13
C HIS A 8 -17.68 1.09 -32.37
N SER A 9 -18.82 1.58 -31.86
CA SER A 9 -19.17 3.00 -31.94
C SER A 9 -18.35 3.83 -30.93
N THR A 10 -18.15 3.32 -29.70
CA THR A 10 -17.33 3.98 -28.67
C THR A 10 -15.85 4.07 -29.05
N LEU A 11 -15.27 3.04 -29.69
CA LEU A 11 -13.84 2.99 -30.06
C LEU A 11 -13.33 4.16 -30.91
N ASP A 12 -14.20 4.87 -31.63
CA ASP A 12 -13.88 5.98 -32.55
C ASP A 12 -12.66 5.73 -33.48
N GLY A 13 -12.45 4.47 -33.88
CA GLY A 13 -11.35 4.05 -34.76
C GLY A 13 -10.06 3.59 -34.07
N GLU A 14 -9.98 3.61 -32.73
CA GLU A 14 -8.84 3.03 -32.00
C GLU A 14 -8.75 1.50 -32.15
N GLU A 15 -7.51 0.99 -32.19
CA GLU A 15 -7.24 -0.44 -32.12
C GLU A 15 -7.36 -0.95 -30.68
N ILE A 16 -7.90 -2.17 -30.52
CA ILE A 16 -8.02 -2.81 -29.21
C ILE A 16 -6.71 -3.54 -28.89
N ALA A 17 -5.95 -3.01 -27.93
CA ALA A 17 -4.71 -3.60 -27.44
C ALA A 17 -4.94 -4.88 -26.63
N ALA A 18 -5.97 -4.91 -25.78
CA ALA A 18 -6.31 -6.09 -24.96
C ALA A 18 -7.82 -6.24 -24.73
N ARG A 19 -8.25 -7.48 -24.43
CA ARG A 19 -9.64 -7.83 -24.12
C ARG A 19 -9.70 -8.79 -22.95
N VAL A 20 -10.57 -8.51 -21.99
CA VAL A 20 -10.76 -9.31 -20.78
C VAL A 20 -12.23 -9.68 -20.65
N SER A 21 -12.54 -10.98 -20.60
CA SER A 21 -13.93 -11.42 -20.38
C SER A 21 -14.23 -11.40 -18.88
N LEU A 22 -15.27 -10.66 -18.51
CA LEU A 22 -15.76 -10.55 -17.13
C LEU A 22 -16.78 -11.65 -16.78
N GLY A 23 -17.24 -12.41 -17.79
CA GLY A 23 -18.24 -13.47 -17.66
C GLY A 23 -19.68 -12.94 -17.77
N SER A 24 -20.64 -13.85 -18.01
CA SER A 24 -22.04 -13.48 -18.35
C SER A 24 -22.13 -12.52 -19.55
N ASP A 25 -21.30 -12.76 -20.57
CA ASP A 25 -21.16 -11.97 -21.80
C ASP A 25 -20.67 -10.51 -21.61
N ASP A 26 -20.38 -10.06 -20.38
CA ASP A 26 -19.63 -8.83 -20.11
C ASP A 26 -18.16 -8.99 -20.57
N GLU A 27 -17.63 -7.98 -21.25
CA GLU A 27 -16.24 -7.88 -21.70
C GLU A 27 -15.66 -6.49 -21.35
N LEU A 28 -14.35 -6.38 -21.25
CA LEU A 28 -13.62 -5.13 -21.03
C LEU A 28 -12.56 -4.99 -22.12
N PHE A 29 -12.58 -3.86 -22.81
CA PHE A 29 -11.74 -3.57 -23.97
C PHE A 29 -10.75 -2.45 -23.61
N ILE A 30 -9.46 -2.69 -23.83
CA ILE A 30 -8.41 -1.71 -23.56
C ILE A 30 -7.88 -1.21 -24.91
N THR A 31 -7.96 0.10 -25.14
CA THR A 31 -7.34 0.82 -26.27
C THR A 31 -6.05 1.52 -25.78
N PRO A 32 -5.30 2.24 -26.64
CA PRO A 32 -4.22 3.10 -26.15
C PRO A 32 -4.71 4.16 -25.15
N THR A 33 -5.80 4.87 -25.47
CA THR A 33 -6.22 6.06 -24.68
C THR A 33 -7.23 5.77 -23.57
N ARG A 34 -7.96 4.66 -23.62
CA ARG A 34 -9.07 4.39 -22.68
C ARG A 34 -9.41 2.91 -22.51
N THR A 35 -10.08 2.63 -21.41
CA THR A 35 -10.74 1.36 -21.11
C THR A 35 -12.24 1.51 -21.29
N ILE A 36 -12.84 0.60 -22.06
CA ILE A 36 -14.29 0.52 -22.30
C ILE A 36 -14.82 -0.73 -21.60
N VAL A 37 -15.73 -0.54 -20.65
CA VAL A 37 -16.40 -1.59 -19.89
C VAL A 37 -17.74 -1.89 -20.56
N TYR A 38 -17.85 -3.02 -21.25
CA TYR A 38 -19.08 -3.46 -21.89
C TYR A 38 -19.93 -4.30 -20.95
N ARG A 39 -21.24 -4.01 -20.91
CA ARG A 39 -22.25 -4.82 -20.23
C ARG A 39 -23.23 -5.37 -21.26
N ALA A 40 -23.45 -6.69 -21.22
CA ALA A 40 -24.42 -7.33 -22.07
C ALA A 40 -25.86 -7.02 -21.60
N ASP A 41 -26.80 -7.00 -22.55
CA ASP A 41 -28.24 -6.87 -22.27
C ASP A 41 -28.71 -7.95 -21.28
N GLY A 42 -29.42 -7.52 -20.23
CA GLY A 42 -29.82 -8.36 -19.12
C GLY A 42 -31.23 -8.07 -18.62
N LEU A 43 -31.80 -9.01 -17.86
CA LEU A 43 -33.20 -8.97 -17.40
C LEU A 43 -33.63 -7.71 -16.60
N LEU A 44 -32.67 -6.86 -16.21
CA LEU A 44 -32.85 -5.65 -15.39
C LEU A 44 -31.96 -4.47 -15.85
N SER A 45 -31.24 -4.59 -16.97
CA SER A 45 -30.26 -3.59 -17.43
C SER A 45 -30.02 -3.72 -18.93
N ASP A 46 -30.18 -2.63 -19.67
CA ASP A 46 -29.90 -2.54 -21.11
C ASP A 46 -28.39 -2.65 -21.42
N GLU A 47 -28.04 -2.97 -22.66
CA GLU A 47 -26.66 -3.02 -23.19
C GLU A 47 -25.91 -1.68 -22.95
N SER A 48 -24.72 -1.70 -22.31
CA SER A 48 -23.88 -0.51 -22.06
C SER A 48 -22.43 -0.67 -22.50
N ALA A 49 -21.76 0.46 -22.75
CA ALA A 49 -20.32 0.54 -22.98
C ALA A 49 -19.78 1.83 -22.36
N ASP A 50 -19.37 1.73 -21.10
CA ASP A 50 -18.93 2.85 -20.27
C ASP A 50 -17.43 3.08 -20.44
N GLU A 51 -17.01 4.32 -20.70
CA GLU A 51 -15.60 4.67 -20.97
C GLU A 51 -14.89 5.36 -19.80
N TYR A 52 -13.62 4.98 -19.63
CA TYR A 52 -12.70 5.41 -18.59
C TYR A 52 -11.36 5.73 -19.25
N SER A 53 -10.97 7.00 -19.25
CA SER A 53 -9.75 7.45 -19.92
C SER A 53 -8.49 7.02 -19.15
N HIS A 54 -7.37 6.94 -19.85
CA HIS A 54 -6.06 6.57 -19.26
C HIS A 54 -5.26 7.79 -18.76
N ASP A 55 -5.76 9.01 -18.95
CA ASP A 55 -5.25 10.26 -18.34
C ASP A 55 -5.81 10.51 -16.92
N ALA A 56 -6.17 9.44 -16.20
CA ALA A 56 -6.45 9.51 -14.78
C ALA A 56 -5.14 9.81 -14.02
N ASP A 57 -5.19 10.70 -13.04
CA ASP A 57 -4.06 11.06 -12.16
C ASP A 57 -3.85 10.03 -11.05
N ARG A 58 -4.85 9.16 -10.79
CA ARG A 58 -4.83 8.17 -9.70
C ARG A 58 -5.75 6.97 -9.95
N LEU A 59 -5.23 5.75 -9.68
CA LEU A 59 -5.93 4.47 -9.78
C LEU A 59 -5.98 3.77 -8.42
N THR A 60 -7.19 3.62 -7.86
CA THR A 60 -7.44 2.94 -6.58
C THR A 60 -8.26 1.66 -6.78
N LEU A 61 -7.92 0.59 -6.06
CA LEU A 61 -8.72 -0.64 -5.97
C LEU A 61 -9.42 -0.76 -4.61
N SER A 62 -10.64 -1.28 -4.61
CA SER A 62 -11.33 -1.73 -3.40
C SER A 62 -11.81 -3.16 -3.61
N GLU A 63 -11.07 -4.12 -3.05
CA GLU A 63 -11.34 -5.55 -3.19
C GLU A 63 -12.44 -6.01 -2.23
N GLY A 64 -13.50 -6.60 -2.77
CA GLY A 64 -14.59 -7.21 -2.01
C GLY A 64 -14.79 -8.67 -2.39
N ARG A 65 -15.28 -9.49 -1.45
CA ARG A 65 -15.47 -10.96 -1.55
C ARG A 65 -16.10 -11.52 -2.84
N ARG A 66 -16.79 -10.69 -3.64
CA ARG A 66 -17.43 -11.07 -4.91
C ARG A 66 -17.01 -10.20 -6.11
N LYS A 67 -16.56 -8.97 -5.87
CA LYS A 67 -16.25 -7.96 -6.89
C LYS A 67 -15.20 -6.99 -6.35
N THR A 68 -14.33 -6.53 -7.23
CA THR A 68 -13.37 -5.44 -6.96
C THR A 68 -13.86 -4.18 -7.66
N LYS A 69 -13.95 -3.06 -6.92
CA LYS A 69 -14.18 -1.72 -7.49
C LYS A 69 -12.84 -1.18 -8.00
N PHE A 70 -12.83 -0.73 -9.25
CA PHE A 70 -11.77 0.09 -9.82
C PHE A 70 -12.25 1.53 -9.78
N THR A 71 -11.49 2.42 -9.14
CA THR A 71 -11.75 3.87 -9.14
C THR A 71 -10.61 4.56 -9.88
N LEU A 72 -10.95 5.37 -10.87
CA LEU A 72 -10.03 6.26 -11.57
C LEU A 72 -10.43 7.69 -11.21
N GLU A 73 -9.50 8.47 -10.70
CA GLU A 73 -9.70 9.87 -10.30
C GLU A 73 -9.03 10.77 -11.35
N TYR A 74 -9.74 11.81 -11.78
CA TYR A 74 -9.30 12.77 -12.80
C TYR A 74 -9.40 14.19 -12.23
N ALA A 75 -8.33 14.99 -12.32
CA ALA A 75 -8.22 16.32 -11.70
C ALA A 75 -9.32 17.31 -12.12
N LEU A 76 -9.94 17.10 -13.29
CA LEU A 76 -11.02 17.94 -13.84
C LEU A 76 -12.42 17.30 -13.77
N GLU A 77 -12.53 15.97 -13.66
CA GLU A 77 -13.84 15.27 -13.68
C GLU A 77 -14.25 14.62 -12.35
N GLY A 78 -13.33 14.45 -11.39
CA GLY A 78 -13.57 13.73 -10.13
C GLY A 78 -13.37 12.22 -10.24
N GLU A 79 -14.04 11.42 -9.40
CA GLU A 79 -13.96 9.95 -9.50
C GLU A 79 -14.94 9.37 -10.55
N ARG A 80 -14.42 8.52 -11.45
CA ARG A 80 -15.22 7.52 -12.18
C ARG A 80 -14.87 6.13 -11.66
N SER A 81 -15.80 5.19 -11.73
CA SER A 81 -15.52 3.81 -11.29
C SER A 81 -16.33 2.74 -12.00
N PHE A 82 -15.79 1.52 -12.01
CA PHE A 82 -16.46 0.29 -12.43
C PHE A 82 -16.23 -0.84 -11.43
N SER A 83 -16.81 -2.02 -11.67
CA SER A 83 -16.54 -3.20 -10.83
C SER A 83 -16.52 -4.49 -11.64
N VAL A 84 -15.51 -5.31 -11.35
CA VAL A 84 -15.25 -6.61 -12.00
C VAL A 84 -15.42 -7.75 -10.99
N PRO A 85 -15.62 -9.02 -11.40
CA PRO A 85 -15.59 -10.15 -10.47
C PRO A 85 -14.24 -10.22 -9.73
N ALA A 86 -14.24 -10.62 -8.45
CA ALA A 86 -13.01 -10.65 -7.65
C ALA A 86 -11.90 -11.52 -8.29
N GLY A 87 -12.25 -12.68 -8.84
CA GLY A 87 -11.34 -13.58 -9.59
C GLY A 87 -10.95 -13.09 -11.00
N LYS A 88 -11.23 -11.83 -11.33
CA LYS A 88 -10.78 -11.12 -12.55
C LYS A 88 -9.97 -9.87 -12.25
N THR A 89 -9.64 -9.61 -10.98
CA THR A 89 -8.94 -8.38 -10.55
C THR A 89 -7.63 -8.19 -11.31
N ASP A 90 -6.71 -9.14 -11.27
CA ASP A 90 -5.36 -8.95 -11.81
C ASP A 90 -5.31 -9.07 -13.35
N GLU A 91 -6.21 -9.88 -13.92
CA GLU A 91 -6.43 -9.99 -15.38
C GLU A 91 -6.93 -8.66 -16.00
N VAL A 92 -7.65 -7.85 -15.21
CA VAL A 92 -8.08 -6.49 -15.61
C VAL A 92 -7.06 -5.44 -15.21
N LEU A 93 -6.45 -5.55 -14.02
CA LEU A 93 -5.49 -4.57 -13.52
C LEU A 93 -4.29 -4.42 -14.44
N HIS A 94 -3.71 -5.52 -14.90
CA HIS A 94 -2.50 -5.48 -15.74
C HIS A 94 -2.67 -4.62 -17.00
N PRO A 95 -3.67 -4.84 -17.88
CA PRO A 95 -3.84 -4.00 -19.07
C PRO A 95 -4.40 -2.60 -18.76
N VAL A 96 -5.25 -2.42 -17.73
CA VAL A 96 -5.74 -1.08 -17.34
C VAL A 96 -4.60 -0.19 -16.84
N LEU A 97 -3.75 -0.71 -15.95
CA LEU A 97 -2.58 -0.01 -15.43
C LEU A 97 -1.54 0.24 -16.52
N ALA A 98 -1.34 -0.70 -17.46
CA ALA A 98 -0.50 -0.47 -18.63
C ALA A 98 -1.02 0.68 -19.51
N GLY A 99 -2.35 0.80 -19.66
CA GLY A 99 -3.00 1.93 -20.28
C GLY A 99 -2.72 3.24 -19.54
N VAL A 100 -2.99 3.29 -18.23
CA VAL A 100 -2.79 4.49 -17.38
C VAL A 100 -1.34 4.98 -17.38
N LEU A 101 -0.35 4.07 -17.28
CA LEU A 101 1.06 4.45 -17.39
C LEU A 101 1.44 5.01 -18.77
N ASN A 102 0.76 4.57 -19.84
CA ASN A 102 1.00 5.09 -21.18
C ASN A 102 0.30 6.45 -21.40
N GLY A 103 -0.93 6.61 -20.92
CA GLY A 103 -1.67 7.88 -20.95
C GLY A 103 -0.96 9.00 -20.20
N ASN A 104 -0.35 8.68 -19.06
CA ASN A 104 0.49 9.59 -18.27
C ASN A 104 1.93 9.73 -18.80
N GLY A 105 2.29 9.08 -19.92
CA GLY A 105 3.61 9.22 -20.56
C GLY A 105 4.79 8.59 -19.80
N ILE A 106 4.51 7.70 -18.84
CA ILE A 106 5.53 7.01 -18.04
C ILE A 106 6.17 5.90 -18.86
N THR A 107 5.40 5.15 -19.64
CA THR A 107 5.94 4.15 -20.57
C THR A 107 6.26 4.75 -21.94
N GLY A 108 7.45 4.41 -22.48
CA GLY A 108 7.91 4.85 -23.79
C GLY A 108 7.22 4.15 -24.97
N PRO A 109 7.40 4.64 -26.21
CA PRO A 109 6.81 4.02 -27.40
C PRO A 109 7.33 2.59 -27.64
N GLY A 110 6.49 1.59 -27.37
CA GLY A 110 6.82 0.16 -27.48
C GLY A 110 7.19 -0.51 -26.15
N GLU A 111 7.41 0.27 -25.08
CA GLU A 111 7.62 -0.26 -23.73
C GLU A 111 6.35 -0.99 -23.26
N THR A 112 6.53 -2.20 -22.73
CA THR A 112 5.43 -3.09 -22.35
C THR A 112 5.49 -3.38 -20.85
N VAL A 113 4.37 -3.17 -20.13
CA VAL A 113 4.25 -3.62 -18.74
C VAL A 113 4.22 -5.15 -18.71
N ILE A 114 5.16 -5.76 -17.98
CA ILE A 114 5.30 -7.22 -17.87
C ILE A 114 4.38 -7.77 -16.78
N LYS A 115 4.45 -7.22 -15.55
CA LYS A 115 3.53 -7.54 -14.44
C LYS A 115 3.56 -6.46 -13.35
N PRO A 116 2.41 -6.04 -12.80
CA PRO A 116 2.32 -5.35 -11.52
C PRO A 116 2.26 -6.31 -10.32
N TYR A 117 2.81 -5.88 -9.20
CA TYR A 117 2.87 -6.56 -7.91
C TYR A 117 2.36 -5.60 -6.82
N ARG A 118 1.57 -6.08 -5.86
CA ARG A 118 0.92 -5.22 -4.84
C ARG A 118 1.16 -5.77 -3.43
N PHE A 119 1.92 -5.04 -2.62
CA PHE A 119 2.39 -5.47 -1.29
C PHE A 119 1.89 -4.50 -0.21
N SER A 120 0.61 -4.63 0.16
CA SER A 120 -0.13 -3.73 1.06
C SER A 120 -0.20 -2.28 0.55
N GLU A 121 0.83 -1.49 0.80
CA GLU A 121 0.97 -0.08 0.38
C GLU A 121 2.04 0.12 -0.70
N LEU A 122 2.82 -0.90 -1.03
CA LEU A 122 3.89 -0.84 -2.04
C LEU A 122 3.42 -1.50 -3.33
N THR A 123 3.28 -0.73 -4.42
CA THR A 123 3.09 -1.29 -5.76
C THR A 123 4.41 -1.26 -6.53
N LEU A 124 4.78 -2.38 -7.16
CA LEU A 124 5.92 -2.48 -8.07
C LEU A 124 5.43 -2.89 -9.45
N ILE A 125 5.90 -2.21 -10.50
CA ILE A 125 5.51 -2.48 -11.87
C ILE A 125 6.77 -2.72 -12.69
N VAL A 126 6.96 -3.97 -13.13
CA VAL A 126 8.06 -4.34 -14.01
C VAL A 126 7.61 -4.09 -15.45
N THR A 127 8.34 -3.27 -16.20
CA THR A 127 8.17 -3.10 -17.65
C THR A 127 9.35 -3.75 -18.39
N SER A 128 9.38 -3.63 -19.72
CA SER A 128 10.55 -4.01 -20.54
C SER A 128 11.76 -3.08 -20.36
N ASP A 129 11.57 -1.86 -19.86
CA ASP A 129 12.57 -0.79 -19.90
C ASP A 129 12.83 -0.12 -18.53
N ARG A 130 11.94 -0.32 -17.54
CA ARG A 130 12.08 0.24 -16.19
C ARG A 130 11.39 -0.60 -15.11
N LEU A 131 11.78 -0.37 -13.86
CA LEU A 131 10.99 -0.72 -12.68
C LEU A 131 10.34 0.55 -12.12
N VAL A 132 9.01 0.59 -12.05
CA VAL A 132 8.27 1.65 -11.35
C VAL A 132 7.95 1.17 -9.93
N LYS A 133 8.13 2.05 -8.94
CA LYS A 133 7.82 1.84 -7.53
C LYS A 133 6.89 2.95 -7.04
N HIS A 134 5.74 2.57 -6.52
CA HIS A 134 4.74 3.46 -5.93
C HIS A 134 4.49 3.08 -4.47
N ILE A 135 4.29 4.06 -3.58
CA ILE A 135 3.95 3.82 -2.17
C ILE A 135 2.72 4.63 -1.77
N GLY A 136 1.61 3.94 -1.51
CA GLY A 136 0.39 4.55 -0.98
C GLY A 136 -0.79 3.57 -0.93
N GLY A 137 -1.97 4.09 -0.58
CA GLY A 137 -3.22 3.32 -0.63
C GLY A 137 -3.86 3.23 -2.03
N ALA A 138 -3.27 3.87 -3.04
CA ALA A 138 -3.57 3.65 -4.46
C ALA A 138 -2.74 2.48 -5.00
N VAL A 139 -3.08 1.99 -6.19
CA VAL A 139 -2.18 1.11 -6.96
C VAL A 139 -1.19 1.94 -7.77
N TRP A 140 -1.58 3.15 -8.17
CA TRP A 140 -0.71 4.14 -8.79
C TRP A 140 -1.34 5.54 -8.66
N ASP A 141 -0.51 6.55 -8.47
CA ASP A 141 -0.77 7.99 -8.66
C ASP A 141 0.56 8.70 -8.98
N GLU A 142 0.54 10.04 -9.11
CA GLU A 142 1.72 10.86 -9.49
C GLU A 142 2.96 10.68 -8.58
N ASP A 143 2.79 10.28 -7.31
CA ASP A 143 3.88 10.11 -6.34
C ASP A 143 4.60 8.74 -6.50
N PHE A 144 5.28 8.56 -7.64
CA PHE A 144 6.06 7.35 -7.94
C PHE A 144 7.57 7.61 -8.13
N GLU A 145 8.36 6.55 -7.92
CA GLU A 145 9.77 6.46 -8.28
C GLU A 145 9.92 5.57 -9.52
N GLU A 146 10.82 5.92 -10.44
CA GLU A 146 11.17 5.05 -11.56
C GLU A 146 12.67 4.76 -11.65
N TYR A 147 12.98 3.56 -12.16
CA TYR A 147 14.33 3.03 -12.30
C TYR A 147 14.49 2.46 -13.71
N GLN A 148 14.90 3.32 -14.64
CA GLN A 148 15.15 2.95 -16.04
C GLN A 148 16.33 1.97 -16.11
N PHE A 149 16.20 0.88 -16.86
CA PHE A 149 17.17 -0.20 -16.88
C PHE A 149 18.53 0.18 -17.46
N GLY A 150 18.61 1.24 -18.27
CA GLY A 150 19.86 1.85 -18.71
C GLY A 150 20.65 2.59 -17.61
N ASP A 151 19.99 3.00 -16.52
CA ASP A 151 20.63 3.66 -15.37
C ASP A 151 21.03 2.68 -14.25
N VAL A 152 20.65 1.40 -14.38
CA VAL A 152 20.90 0.35 -13.38
C VAL A 152 22.34 -0.15 -13.52
N THR A 153 23.14 -0.02 -12.47
CA THR A 153 24.55 -0.44 -12.42
C THR A 153 24.82 -1.64 -11.50
N SER A 154 23.81 -2.13 -10.77
CA SER A 154 23.87 -3.44 -10.11
C SER A 154 22.48 -3.98 -9.74
N LEU A 155 22.33 -5.30 -9.80
CA LEU A 155 21.18 -6.02 -9.26
C LEU A 155 21.62 -7.19 -8.38
N SER A 156 21.11 -7.23 -7.15
CA SER A 156 21.24 -8.38 -6.24
C SER A 156 19.98 -8.58 -5.37
N PHE A 157 19.91 -9.73 -4.69
CA PHE A 157 18.76 -10.14 -3.88
C PHE A 157 19.25 -10.69 -2.54
N GLU A 158 18.79 -10.12 -1.44
CA GLU A 158 19.04 -10.58 -0.07
C GLU A 158 17.79 -11.35 0.43
N ASP A 159 17.86 -12.68 0.51
CA ASP A 159 16.73 -13.52 0.93
C ASP A 159 16.53 -13.47 2.46
N GLY A 160 15.34 -13.08 2.91
CA GLY A 160 15.01 -12.85 4.33
C GLY A 160 13.86 -13.73 4.84
N SER A 161 13.74 -13.86 6.17
CA SER A 161 12.77 -14.77 6.82
C SER A 161 11.29 -14.45 6.46
N VAL A 162 10.95 -13.17 6.31
CA VAL A 162 9.58 -12.69 6.02
C VAL A 162 9.45 -12.13 4.60
N ALA A 163 10.51 -11.48 4.11
CA ALA A 163 10.55 -10.81 2.82
C ALA A 163 11.98 -10.87 2.24
N THR A 164 12.11 -11.11 0.94
CA THR A 164 13.33 -10.89 0.18
C THR A 164 13.48 -9.39 -0.07
N GLN A 165 14.71 -8.88 0.05
CA GLN A 165 15.04 -7.52 -0.30
C GLN A 165 15.77 -7.51 -1.65
N ILE A 166 15.14 -6.87 -2.64
CA ILE A 166 15.77 -6.52 -3.91
C ILE A 166 16.69 -5.32 -3.66
N VAL A 167 17.93 -5.43 -4.12
CA VAL A 167 18.92 -4.36 -4.05
C VAL A 167 19.28 -3.97 -5.48
N LEU A 168 18.76 -2.82 -5.92
CA LEU A 168 18.93 -2.28 -7.26
C LEU A 168 19.74 -0.99 -7.15
N THR A 169 20.96 -0.95 -7.67
CA THR A 169 21.71 0.30 -7.78
C THR A 169 21.34 0.97 -9.10
N ALA A 170 20.78 2.17 -9.03
CA ALA A 170 20.43 2.97 -10.19
C ALA A 170 20.85 4.43 -9.97
N ASN A 171 21.33 5.13 -11.01
CA ASN A 171 21.86 6.50 -10.90
C ASN A 171 22.89 6.67 -9.76
N GLY A 172 23.76 5.66 -9.56
CA GLY A 172 24.76 5.63 -8.48
C GLY A 172 24.20 5.50 -7.06
N ARG A 173 22.92 5.10 -6.89
CA ARG A 173 22.26 4.99 -5.58
C ARG A 173 21.66 3.60 -5.37
N PRO A 174 22.04 2.87 -4.30
CA PRO A 174 21.47 1.56 -3.98
C PRO A 174 20.07 1.70 -3.37
N GLN A 175 19.08 1.14 -4.04
CA GLN A 175 17.68 1.11 -3.61
C GLN A 175 17.34 -0.25 -3.02
N ARG A 176 16.68 -0.24 -1.86
CA ARG A 176 16.31 -1.46 -1.12
C ARG A 176 14.79 -1.60 -1.07
N ILE A 177 14.27 -2.54 -1.85
CA ILE A 177 12.85 -2.78 -2.02
C ILE A 177 12.50 -4.14 -1.41
N LYS A 178 11.52 -4.20 -0.50
CA LYS A 178 11.10 -5.44 0.16
C LYS A 178 9.90 -6.05 -0.55
N ALA A 179 10.00 -7.34 -0.89
CA ALA A 179 8.92 -8.13 -1.46
C ALA A 179 8.56 -9.30 -0.53
N PRO A 180 7.29 -9.52 -0.17
CA PRO A 180 6.86 -10.70 0.59
C PRO A 180 7.30 -12.00 -0.09
N ASN A 181 7.75 -12.98 0.69
CA ASN A 181 8.37 -14.21 0.17
C ASN A 181 7.49 -15.02 -0.80
N GLU A 182 6.17 -14.88 -0.72
CA GLU A 182 5.18 -15.53 -1.59
C GLU A 182 5.29 -15.07 -3.05
N GLU A 183 5.51 -13.78 -3.30
CA GLU A 183 5.66 -13.21 -4.65
C GLU A 183 7.11 -12.84 -5.01
N ALA A 184 8.01 -12.77 -4.03
CA ALA A 184 9.41 -12.40 -4.24
C ALA A 184 10.13 -13.24 -5.30
N ASN A 185 9.85 -14.55 -5.37
CA ASN A 185 10.44 -15.44 -6.37
C ASN A 185 9.94 -15.13 -7.80
N ASP A 186 8.64 -14.89 -7.94
CA ASP A 186 7.96 -14.55 -9.19
C ASP A 186 8.44 -13.18 -9.74
N LEU A 187 8.62 -12.21 -8.83
CA LEU A 187 9.21 -10.90 -9.11
C LEU A 187 10.70 -10.99 -9.45
N ARG A 188 11.48 -11.79 -8.71
CA ARG A 188 12.91 -12.03 -8.94
C ARG A 188 13.18 -12.61 -10.33
N GLU A 189 12.36 -13.56 -10.78
CA GLU A 189 12.44 -14.14 -12.12
C GLU A 189 12.13 -13.09 -13.21
N ARG A 190 11.03 -12.35 -13.08
CA ARG A 190 10.63 -11.36 -14.10
C ARG A 190 11.55 -10.14 -14.16
N LEU A 191 12.02 -9.63 -13.02
CA LEU A 191 12.93 -8.48 -13.00
C LEU A 191 14.30 -8.84 -13.58
N GLN A 192 14.85 -10.01 -13.25
CA GLN A 192 16.07 -10.51 -13.89
C GLN A 192 15.85 -10.67 -15.38
N ARG A 193 14.78 -11.36 -15.79
CA ARG A 193 14.47 -11.57 -17.21
C ARG A 193 14.31 -10.26 -17.96
N ALA A 194 13.62 -9.26 -17.41
CA ALA A 194 13.41 -7.97 -18.07
C ALA A 194 14.74 -7.25 -18.30
N LEU A 195 15.63 -7.23 -17.29
CA LEU A 195 16.98 -6.68 -17.43
C LEU A 195 17.86 -7.49 -18.39
N PHE A 196 17.71 -8.82 -18.44
CA PHE A 196 18.42 -9.69 -19.39
C PHE A 196 17.96 -9.46 -20.84
N ASP A 197 16.65 -9.43 -21.06
CA ASP A 197 16.01 -9.16 -22.36
C ASP A 197 16.28 -7.70 -22.82
N TYR A 198 16.54 -6.75 -21.91
CA TYR A 198 16.91 -5.34 -22.20
C TYR A 198 18.41 -5.15 -22.53
N HIS A 199 19.32 -5.77 -21.77
CA HIS A 199 20.78 -5.65 -21.94
C HIS A 199 21.38 -6.69 -22.91
N ASP A 200 20.57 -7.59 -23.48
CA ASP A 200 20.97 -8.71 -24.37
C ASP A 200 22.01 -9.66 -23.71
N VAL A 201 21.79 -9.98 -22.42
CA VAL A 201 22.67 -10.83 -21.59
C VAL A 201 21.98 -12.12 -21.13
N GLY A 202 22.74 -13.19 -20.91
CA GLY A 202 22.21 -14.50 -20.54
C GLY A 202 22.19 -14.83 -19.04
N SER A 203 22.77 -14.00 -18.17
CA SER A 203 22.87 -14.30 -16.73
C SER A 203 23.04 -13.07 -15.83
N LEU A 204 22.84 -13.26 -14.52
CA LEU A 204 23.01 -12.19 -13.51
C LEU A 204 24.47 -11.77 -13.31
N GLU A 205 25.42 -12.68 -13.55
CA GLU A 205 26.86 -12.39 -13.47
C GLU A 205 27.28 -11.53 -14.67
N GLU A 206 26.90 -11.96 -15.89
CA GLU A 206 27.10 -11.23 -17.15
C GLU A 206 26.37 -9.88 -17.18
N LEU A 207 25.17 -9.78 -16.58
CA LEU A 207 24.48 -8.51 -16.37
C LEU A 207 25.34 -7.55 -15.54
N ASN A 208 25.76 -7.96 -14.34
CA ASN A 208 26.57 -7.11 -13.46
C ASN A 208 27.97 -6.80 -14.06
N GLU A 209 28.55 -7.69 -14.88
CA GLU A 209 29.77 -7.40 -15.67
C GLU A 209 29.51 -6.34 -16.76
N THR A 210 28.34 -6.37 -17.40
CA THR A 210 27.96 -5.45 -18.49
C THR A 210 27.66 -4.04 -17.97
N ILE A 211 26.95 -3.92 -16.84
CA ILE A 211 26.47 -2.63 -16.29
C ILE A 211 27.37 -2.03 -15.21
N GLY A 212 28.35 -2.78 -14.69
CA GLY A 212 29.17 -2.40 -13.54
C GLY A 212 30.50 -1.70 -13.87
N VAL A 213 30.71 -1.27 -15.12
CA VAL A 213 32.06 -0.93 -15.63
C VAL A 213 32.47 0.54 -15.39
N ASP A 214 31.53 1.47 -15.25
CA ASP A 214 31.79 2.92 -15.32
C ASP A 214 32.48 3.57 -14.10
N GLU A 215 32.74 2.83 -13.00
CA GLU A 215 33.44 3.39 -11.82
C GLU A 215 34.95 3.08 -11.76
N ASP A 216 35.52 2.32 -12.70
CA ASP A 216 36.93 1.86 -12.65
C ASP A 216 37.76 2.17 -13.93
N GLU A 217 37.60 3.39 -14.50
CA GLU A 217 38.74 4.13 -15.07
C GLU A 217 39.34 5.05 -13.99
N PRO A 218 40.26 4.56 -13.12
CA PRO A 218 41.06 5.43 -12.28
C PRO A 218 41.98 6.26 -13.18
N ALA A 219 41.54 7.48 -13.48
CA ALA A 219 42.15 8.40 -14.44
C ALA A 219 43.66 8.54 -14.19
N SER A 220 44.46 7.78 -14.94
CA SER A 220 45.89 7.58 -14.70
C SER A 220 46.75 8.75 -15.19
N SER A 221 46.30 9.97 -14.91
CA SER A 221 47.12 11.18 -14.90
C SER A 221 48.04 11.11 -13.69
N GLY A 222 49.31 10.73 -13.91
CA GLY A 222 50.32 10.47 -12.89
C GLY A 222 50.76 11.71 -12.09
N GLY A 223 49.85 12.29 -11.31
CA GLY A 223 50.12 13.35 -10.34
C GLY A 223 50.87 12.80 -9.14
N SER A 224 52.21 12.78 -9.20
CA SER A 224 53.05 12.50 -8.05
C SER A 224 52.90 13.62 -7.02
N VAL A 225 51.99 13.42 -6.06
CA VAL A 225 51.85 14.30 -4.88
C VAL A 225 53.01 13.98 -3.93
N ASP A 226 54.04 14.80 -4.01
CA ASP A 226 55.17 14.78 -3.07
C ASP A 226 54.68 15.11 -1.66
N PHE A 227 54.58 14.10 -0.80
CA PHE A 227 54.39 14.28 0.65
C PHE A 227 55.73 14.72 1.28
N GLY A 228 56.17 15.91 0.90
CA GLY A 228 57.45 16.47 1.29
C GLY A 228 57.50 16.87 2.78
N GLY A 229 58.38 16.19 3.52
CA GLY A 229 58.73 16.54 4.90
C GLY A 229 57.75 16.00 5.96
N GLY A 230 58.23 15.06 6.79
CA GLY A 230 57.49 14.64 7.97
C GLY A 230 57.32 15.80 8.96
N VAL A 231 56.13 15.93 9.55
CA VAL A 231 55.88 16.91 10.61
C VAL A 231 56.63 16.50 11.87
N ASP A 232 57.36 17.45 12.45
CA ASP A 232 58.08 17.27 13.71
C ASP A 232 57.07 17.31 14.87
N PRO A 233 57.02 16.31 15.77
CA PRO A 233 56.08 16.33 16.89
C PRO A 233 56.45 17.43 17.87
N LEU A 234 55.52 18.34 18.15
CA LEU A 234 55.73 19.50 19.02
C LEU A 234 56.25 19.08 20.40
N ASP A 235 57.45 19.54 20.75
CA ASP A 235 57.99 19.53 22.12
C ASP A 235 57.10 20.40 23.04
N ALA A 236 56.08 19.76 23.61
CA ALA A 236 55.22 20.35 24.62
C ALA A 236 55.88 20.20 26.01
N ASP A 237 56.91 21.00 26.26
CA ASP A 237 57.62 21.09 27.55
C ASP A 237 57.06 22.30 28.35
N PRO A 238 56.15 22.09 29.33
CA PRO A 238 55.46 23.17 30.02
C PRO A 238 56.31 23.73 31.19
N PRO A 239 56.63 25.04 31.22
CA PRO A 239 57.35 25.62 32.34
C PRO A 239 56.47 25.63 33.62
N GLU A 240 57.08 25.30 34.76
CA GLU A 240 56.44 25.35 36.07
C GLU A 240 56.08 26.80 36.49
N PRO A 241 55.04 26.99 37.34
CA PRO A 241 54.64 28.32 37.80
C PRO A 241 55.61 28.88 38.85
N GLU A 242 56.20 30.05 38.60
CA GLU A 242 56.93 30.82 39.63
C GLU A 242 56.00 31.72 40.44
N ASP A 243 56.07 31.61 41.77
CA ASP A 243 55.30 32.42 42.72
C ASP A 243 55.70 33.91 42.70
N ARG A 244 54.70 34.81 42.74
CA ARG A 244 54.93 36.20 43.15
C ARG A 244 53.72 36.89 43.78
N GLU A 245 53.75 37.00 45.11
CA GLU A 245 52.83 37.82 45.90
C GLU A 245 53.21 39.32 45.94
N VAL A 246 52.38 40.11 46.63
CA VAL A 246 52.51 41.51 47.10
C VAL A 246 52.38 42.63 46.04
N THR A 247 51.63 43.73 46.23
CA THR A 247 50.79 44.20 47.39
C THR A 247 49.65 45.13 46.92
N ALA A 248 48.75 45.52 47.85
CA ALA A 248 47.60 46.43 47.65
C ALA A 248 48.01 47.96 47.66
N GLU A 249 47.16 49.00 47.59
CA GLU A 249 45.82 49.28 48.18
C GLU A 249 45.03 50.46 47.51
N GLN A 250 43.68 50.40 47.55
CA GLN A 250 42.66 51.49 47.73
C GLN A 250 42.62 52.71 46.75
N THR A 251 41.53 53.50 46.54
CA THR A 251 40.18 53.67 47.15
C THR A 251 39.17 54.35 46.19
N THR A 252 37.84 54.18 46.38
CA THR A 252 36.68 55.04 45.90
C THR A 252 36.49 55.26 44.37
N GLU A 253 35.41 55.77 43.74
CA GLU A 253 33.92 55.96 43.92
C GLU A 253 33.34 56.43 42.53
N ALA A 254 32.05 56.52 42.15
CA ALA A 254 30.73 56.04 42.63
C ALA A 254 29.64 56.24 41.52
N ALA A 255 28.44 55.65 41.68
CA ALA A 255 27.23 55.72 40.81
C ALA A 255 27.36 55.12 39.38
N GLY A 256 26.32 54.62 38.70
CA GLY A 256 24.88 54.31 38.95
C GLY A 256 24.37 53.47 37.75
N THR A 257 23.18 52.84 37.68
CA THR A 257 21.89 52.89 38.42
C THR A 257 21.15 51.52 38.23
N GLY A 258 20.08 51.23 38.98
CA GLY A 258 19.24 50.01 38.78
C GLY A 258 18.57 49.91 37.40
N SER A 259 18.23 48.73 36.85
CA SER A 259 17.39 47.64 37.40
C SER A 259 15.88 47.92 37.28
N GLY A 260 15.11 47.06 36.60
CA GLY A 260 13.66 47.22 36.40
C GLY A 260 13.02 46.35 35.30
N ASP A 261 12.61 45.14 35.69
CA ASP A 261 11.70 44.18 35.00
C ASP A 261 10.44 44.03 35.90
N PRO A 262 9.24 43.49 35.54
CA PRO A 262 8.64 43.09 34.23
C PRO A 262 7.21 43.70 33.96
N LEU A 263 6.53 43.19 32.91
CA LEU A 263 5.06 42.91 32.78
C LEU A 263 3.97 43.95 33.17
N ALA A 264 3.10 44.33 32.21
CA ALA A 264 1.64 44.06 32.22
C ALA A 264 0.78 44.81 31.16
N GLY A 265 -0.13 44.09 30.47
CA GLY A 265 -1.58 44.41 30.42
C GLY A 265 -2.21 45.33 29.34
N GLY A 266 -3.03 44.74 28.45
CA GLY A 266 -4.19 45.35 27.75
C GLY A 266 -3.92 46.31 26.58
N THR A 267 -4.88 46.65 25.71
CA THR A 267 -6.23 46.09 25.37
C THR A 267 -6.67 46.67 23.99
N GLU A 268 -7.66 46.04 23.33
CA GLU A 268 -8.70 46.57 22.38
C GLU A 268 -8.41 47.90 21.59
N ASP A 269 -8.67 48.02 20.27
CA ASP A 269 -10.04 48.08 19.70
C ASP A 269 -10.15 48.13 18.14
N ASP A 270 -11.37 47.81 17.66
CA ASP A 270 -12.16 48.07 16.41
C ASP A 270 -11.64 48.33 14.95
N ALA A 271 -12.59 48.08 14.01
CA ALA A 271 -12.79 48.62 12.63
C ALA A 271 -11.84 48.22 11.47
N ALA A 272 -12.24 48.22 10.17
CA ALA A 272 -13.52 48.16 9.40
C ALA A 272 -13.12 48.12 7.88
N THR A 273 -13.87 47.74 6.83
CA THR A 273 -15.22 47.18 6.52
C THR A 273 -15.04 46.32 5.23
N ALA A 274 -15.98 45.71 4.47
CA ALA A 274 -17.43 45.76 4.21
C ALA A 274 -17.92 44.30 3.92
N ASP A 275 -19.18 43.86 3.86
CA ASP A 275 -20.48 44.35 3.35
C ASP A 275 -20.73 44.25 1.82
N SER A 276 -21.66 43.36 1.46
CA SER A 276 -22.61 43.50 0.34
C SER A 276 -23.78 42.55 0.55
N ALA A 277 -25.01 43.07 0.50
CA ALA A 277 -26.18 42.42 1.11
C ALA A 277 -27.16 41.74 0.13
N VAL A 278 -27.67 40.59 0.57
CA VAL A 278 -29.10 40.17 0.61
C VAL A 278 -30.06 40.65 -0.51
N THR A 279 -30.74 39.68 -1.12
CA THR A 279 -32.16 39.80 -1.49
C THR A 279 -32.92 38.56 -1.02
N GLY A 280 -34.13 38.70 -0.48
CA GLY A 280 -34.95 37.57 -0.04
C GLY A 280 -36.44 37.90 0.17
N ALA A 281 -37.26 36.85 0.14
CA ALA A 281 -38.68 36.76 0.52
C ALA A 281 -38.98 35.23 0.61
N ASP A 282 -39.65 34.61 1.59
CA ASP A 282 -40.83 34.98 2.41
C ASP A 282 -42.12 35.03 1.57
N GLY A 283 -43.15 34.18 1.75
CA GLY A 283 -43.40 33.05 2.66
C GLY A 283 -44.43 32.08 2.03
N SER A 284 -45.23 31.25 2.72
CA SER A 284 -45.42 30.98 4.17
C SER A 284 -46.22 29.65 4.39
N ASP A 285 -46.72 29.43 5.61
CA ASP A 285 -47.48 28.30 6.18
C ASP A 285 -48.49 27.46 5.35
N GLY A 286 -48.70 26.20 5.79
CA GLY A 286 -49.80 25.33 5.33
C GLY A 286 -49.95 24.00 6.11
N GLN A 287 -50.71 24.00 7.22
CA GLN A 287 -50.92 22.83 8.09
C GLN A 287 -52.21 22.03 7.76
N SER A 288 -52.26 20.75 8.18
CA SER A 288 -53.40 19.77 8.14
C SER A 288 -53.40 18.81 6.94
N GLY A 289 -53.87 17.56 7.05
CA GLY A 289 -54.34 16.81 8.23
C GLY A 289 -55.33 15.68 7.88
N HIS A 290 -55.56 14.79 8.86
CA HIS A 290 -56.57 13.71 8.93
C HIS A 290 -56.24 12.28 8.45
N SER A 291 -56.39 11.36 9.40
CA SER A 291 -56.36 9.89 9.31
C SER A 291 -57.68 9.31 8.79
N SER A 292 -57.65 8.05 8.32
CA SER A 292 -58.42 6.96 8.95
C SER A 292 -58.15 5.58 8.30
N ALA A 293 -58.30 4.51 9.09
CA ALA A 293 -58.18 3.12 8.64
C ALA A 293 -59.54 2.40 8.68
N ARG A 294 -59.68 1.31 7.92
CA ARG A 294 -60.57 0.18 8.26
C ARG A 294 -60.26 -1.07 7.43
N ALA A 295 -60.78 -2.23 7.87
CA ALA A 295 -60.41 -3.57 7.37
C ALA A 295 -61.60 -4.55 7.33
N ALA A 296 -61.47 -5.58 6.49
CA ALA A 296 -62.17 -6.89 6.44
C ALA A 296 -61.32 -7.80 5.51
N ALA A 297 -61.13 -9.12 5.68
CA ALA A 297 -62.03 -10.23 6.02
C ALA A 297 -63.03 -10.54 4.88
N GLU A 298 -63.25 -11.79 4.42
CA GLU A 298 -62.78 -13.12 4.89
C GLU A 298 -62.89 -14.20 3.78
N THR A 299 -62.28 -15.38 4.00
CA THR A 299 -62.57 -16.74 3.46
C THR A 299 -62.94 -17.02 1.98
N ASP A 300 -62.26 -18.00 1.37
CA ASP A 300 -62.88 -19.28 0.91
C ASP A 300 -61.81 -20.42 0.89
N ASP A 301 -62.19 -21.69 0.70
CA ASP A 301 -61.34 -22.88 0.95
C ASP A 301 -61.55 -24.04 -0.04
N ARG A 302 -60.43 -24.71 -0.39
CA ARG A 302 -60.29 -26.12 -0.84
C ARG A 302 -60.33 -26.56 -2.32
N ALA A 303 -59.35 -27.44 -2.58
CA ALA A 303 -59.39 -28.68 -3.37
C ALA A 303 -59.38 -28.64 -4.91
N THR A 304 -58.22 -28.99 -5.50
CA THR A 304 -58.01 -30.28 -6.21
C THR A 304 -56.50 -30.55 -6.38
N GLU A 305 -56.04 -31.76 -6.07
CA GLU A 305 -54.67 -32.26 -6.31
C GLU A 305 -54.58 -32.94 -7.71
N PRO A 306 -53.39 -33.03 -8.37
CA PRO A 306 -52.41 -34.08 -8.02
C PRO A 306 -50.91 -33.76 -8.16
N ASP A 307 -50.15 -34.29 -7.19
CA ASP A 307 -48.89 -35.05 -7.32
C ASP A 307 -47.69 -34.51 -8.15
N THR A 308 -46.60 -34.19 -7.45
CA THR A 308 -45.26 -34.77 -7.73
C THR A 308 -44.33 -34.59 -6.52
N ALA A 309 -43.37 -35.49 -6.32
CA ALA A 309 -42.62 -35.60 -5.05
C ALA A 309 -41.16 -35.10 -5.09
N ALA A 310 -40.77 -34.30 -4.09
CA ALA A 310 -39.41 -34.25 -3.54
C ALA A 310 -39.40 -33.70 -2.10
N ARG A 311 -38.49 -34.19 -1.25
CA ARG A 311 -38.46 -33.92 0.20
C ARG A 311 -37.73 -32.60 0.54
N ARG A 312 -38.20 -31.91 1.59
CA ARG A 312 -37.43 -30.85 2.28
C ARG A 312 -36.13 -31.39 2.85
N ARG A 313 -35.14 -30.50 2.99
CA ARG A 313 -34.13 -30.53 4.06
C ARG A 313 -33.95 -29.11 4.59
N GLU A 314 -34.01 -28.94 5.91
CA GLU A 314 -33.43 -27.79 6.58
C GLU A 314 -31.91 -27.98 6.70
N ALA A 315 -31.18 -26.89 6.95
CA ALA A 315 -29.72 -26.91 7.05
C ALA A 315 -29.28 -26.68 8.50
N GLU A 316 -28.47 -27.61 9.02
CA GLU A 316 -27.67 -27.42 10.24
C GLU A 316 -26.18 -27.50 9.88
N THR A 317 -25.36 -26.78 10.64
CA THR A 317 -23.92 -26.62 10.38
C THR A 317 -23.12 -27.83 10.88
N GLY A 318 -22.49 -28.57 9.96
CA GLY A 318 -21.57 -29.66 10.28
C GLY A 318 -20.10 -29.23 10.12
N SER A 319 -19.30 -29.50 11.15
CA SER A 319 -17.83 -29.35 11.13
C SER A 319 -17.16 -30.72 11.03
N VAL A 320 -15.82 -30.72 11.10
CA VAL A 320 -14.90 -31.85 11.35
C VAL A 320 -14.41 -32.64 10.12
N PHE A 321 -13.08 -32.58 9.99
CA PHE A 321 -12.10 -33.55 9.48
C PHE A 321 -12.57 -34.99 9.20
N GLU A 322 -11.97 -35.60 8.18
CA GLU A 322 -12.06 -37.04 7.90
C GLU A 322 -10.78 -37.77 8.34
N GLU A 323 -10.90 -38.71 9.28
CA GLU A 323 -9.82 -39.61 9.71
C GLU A 323 -10.15 -41.04 9.26
N THR A 324 -9.21 -41.71 8.57
CA THR A 324 -9.45 -43.01 7.94
C THR A 324 -9.16 -44.19 8.87
N ALA A 325 -10.21 -44.88 9.33
CA ALA A 325 -10.09 -46.10 10.14
C ALA A 325 -10.16 -47.40 9.30
N GLY A 326 -9.20 -48.30 9.50
CA GLY A 326 -9.06 -49.55 8.72
C GLY A 326 -9.02 -50.84 9.56
N THR A 327 -10.19 -51.44 9.78
CA THR A 327 -10.43 -52.87 10.08
C THR A 327 -9.88 -53.47 11.40
N ASP A 328 -10.76 -54.19 12.12
CA ASP A 328 -10.50 -54.91 13.38
C ASP A 328 -10.21 -56.40 13.14
N SER A 329 -9.23 -57.00 13.85
CA SER A 329 -9.26 -58.42 14.26
C SER A 329 -8.31 -58.77 15.41
N ALA A 330 -8.86 -58.74 16.63
CA ALA A 330 -8.88 -59.84 17.60
C ALA A 330 -7.58 -60.50 18.17
N LEU A 331 -7.65 -60.75 19.50
CA LEU A 331 -6.94 -61.76 20.33
C LEU A 331 -5.53 -61.47 20.91
N ALA A 332 -5.57 -61.04 22.17
CA ALA A 332 -4.89 -61.64 23.34
C ALA A 332 -3.35 -61.62 23.50
N GLY A 333 -2.89 -61.19 24.68
CA GLY A 333 -1.68 -61.73 25.32
C GLY A 333 -0.69 -60.72 25.89
N SER A 334 -0.74 -60.53 27.21
CA SER A 334 0.39 -60.38 28.15
C SER A 334 1.54 -59.36 27.96
N GLU A 335 1.95 -58.83 29.13
CA GLU A 335 3.35 -58.60 29.56
C GLU A 335 4.22 -57.55 28.84
N SER A 336 4.35 -56.39 29.50
CA SER A 336 5.49 -55.48 29.32
C SER A 336 6.80 -56.16 29.79
N PRO A 337 7.91 -55.95 29.05
CA PRO A 337 9.14 -55.57 29.74
C PRO A 337 10.00 -54.52 29.01
N GLN A 338 10.43 -53.52 29.79
CA GLN A 338 11.79 -52.94 29.85
C GLN A 338 12.48 -52.39 28.58
N SER A 339 12.64 -51.05 28.60
CA SER A 339 13.90 -50.31 28.40
C SER A 339 14.89 -50.69 27.28
N ALA A 340 15.00 -49.81 26.28
CA ALA A 340 16.28 -49.46 25.66
C ALA A 340 16.32 -47.96 25.26
N THR A 341 17.13 -47.19 25.98
CA THR A 341 17.76 -45.89 25.63
C THR A 341 17.29 -45.16 24.35
N ALA A 342 16.64 -44.01 24.54
CA ALA A 342 16.84 -42.84 23.69
C ALA A 342 17.62 -41.78 24.50
N GLU A 343 18.56 -41.09 23.87
CA GLU A 343 19.49 -40.19 24.56
C GLU A 343 18.91 -38.76 24.62
N SER A 344 18.36 -38.37 25.77
CA SER A 344 17.79 -37.03 25.95
C SER A 344 18.88 -35.97 25.98
N ALA A 345 18.95 -35.16 24.93
CA ALA A 345 19.65 -33.88 24.98
C ALA A 345 19.06 -33.00 26.10
N PRO A 346 19.87 -32.16 26.77
CA PRO A 346 19.36 -31.27 27.81
C PRO A 346 18.37 -30.28 27.20
N VAL A 347 17.21 -30.14 27.82
CA VAL A 347 16.29 -29.03 27.53
C VAL A 347 17.02 -27.76 27.96
N ALA A 348 17.20 -26.82 27.04
CA ALA A 348 17.77 -25.52 27.39
C ALA A 348 16.80 -24.82 28.35
N GLU A 349 17.27 -24.46 29.55
CA GLU A 349 16.51 -23.63 30.48
C GLU A 349 16.30 -22.27 29.80
N THR A 350 15.04 -21.84 29.68
CA THR A 350 14.69 -20.60 29.00
C THR A 350 15.39 -19.43 29.69
N ASP A 351 16.13 -18.63 28.92
CA ASP A 351 16.94 -17.54 29.47
C ASP A 351 16.06 -16.56 30.27
N PRO A 352 16.33 -16.35 31.58
CA PRO A 352 15.50 -15.48 32.41
C PRO A 352 15.48 -14.02 31.92
N GLU A 353 16.53 -13.54 31.24
CA GLU A 353 16.54 -12.20 30.66
C GLU A 353 15.55 -12.07 29.49
N LEU A 354 15.25 -13.17 28.79
CA LEU A 354 14.21 -13.18 27.74
C LEU A 354 12.79 -13.21 28.32
N LEU A 355 12.60 -13.81 29.50
CA LEU A 355 11.30 -13.82 30.19
C LEU A 355 10.98 -12.43 30.77
N GLU A 356 11.91 -11.81 31.50
CA GLU A 356 11.74 -10.44 32.02
C GLU A 356 11.49 -9.42 30.88
N ARG A 357 12.14 -9.63 29.72
CA ARG A 357 11.91 -8.82 28.53
C ARG A 357 10.57 -9.06 27.84
N LEU A 358 10.00 -10.26 27.93
CA LEU A 358 8.65 -10.55 27.43
C LEU A 358 7.59 -9.90 28.32
N ASP A 359 7.67 -10.08 29.64
CA ASP A 359 6.78 -9.46 30.62
C ASP A 359 6.77 -7.92 30.45
N SER A 360 7.95 -7.31 30.28
CA SER A 360 8.09 -5.87 30.03
C SER A 360 7.50 -5.40 28.69
N LEU A 361 7.47 -6.26 27.67
CA LEU A 361 6.81 -5.97 26.39
C LEU A 361 5.28 -6.09 26.51
N GLU A 362 4.78 -7.10 27.20
CA GLU A 362 3.36 -7.33 27.44
C GLU A 362 2.73 -6.17 28.22
N GLU A 363 3.39 -5.72 29.31
CA GLU A 363 2.98 -4.54 30.09
C GLU A 363 3.06 -3.23 29.27
N SER A 364 3.88 -3.18 28.22
CA SER A 364 3.94 -2.05 27.29
C SER A 364 2.75 -2.06 26.31
N VAL A 365 2.40 -3.23 25.78
CA VAL A 365 1.28 -3.42 24.83
C VAL A 365 -0.07 -3.24 25.51
N GLU A 366 -0.25 -3.73 26.73
CA GLU A 366 -1.49 -3.52 27.51
C GLU A 366 -1.73 -2.02 27.76
N ARG A 367 -0.68 -1.32 28.20
CA ARG A 367 -0.69 0.14 28.40
C ARG A 367 -0.92 0.96 27.13
N GLN A 368 -0.43 0.50 25.98
CA GLN A 368 -0.74 1.12 24.69
C GLN A 368 -2.21 0.89 24.29
N SER A 369 -2.74 -0.29 24.57
CA SER A 369 -4.14 -0.63 24.29
C SER A 369 -5.12 0.23 25.10
N GLU A 370 -4.90 0.36 26.42
CA GLU A 370 -5.72 1.23 27.29
C GLU A 370 -5.70 2.70 26.84
N LEU A 371 -4.53 3.19 26.38
CA LEU A 371 -4.38 4.55 25.86
C LEU A 371 -5.15 4.76 24.54
N ILE A 372 -5.18 3.75 23.65
CA ILE A 372 -5.95 3.78 22.40
C ILE A 372 -7.47 3.79 22.70
N GLU A 373 -7.95 2.96 23.64
CA GLU A 373 -9.36 2.98 24.05
C GLU A 373 -9.77 4.34 24.62
N GLN A 374 -8.92 4.95 25.46
CA GLN A 374 -9.16 6.29 26.01
C GLN A 374 -9.14 7.39 24.94
N GLN A 375 -8.28 7.28 23.92
CA GLN A 375 -8.31 8.17 22.75
C GLN A 375 -9.61 8.01 21.96
N GLN A 376 -10.06 6.77 21.71
CA GLN A 376 -11.30 6.51 20.98
C GLN A 376 -12.53 7.06 21.73
N GLN A 377 -12.61 6.85 23.04
CA GLN A 377 -13.66 7.46 23.88
C GLN A 377 -13.66 8.99 23.81
N THR A 378 -12.46 9.61 23.79
CA THR A 378 -12.31 11.06 23.66
C THR A 378 -12.80 11.56 22.29
N ILE A 379 -12.47 10.84 21.21
CA ILE A 379 -12.92 11.14 19.85
C ILE A 379 -14.45 11.03 19.74
N ASP A 380 -15.05 9.97 20.28
CA ASP A 380 -16.51 9.79 20.28
C ASP A 380 -17.23 10.90 21.06
N GLN A 381 -16.68 11.37 22.19
CA GLN A 381 -17.23 12.52 22.90
C GLN A 381 -17.14 13.81 22.08
N LEU A 382 -15.99 14.09 21.44
CA LEU A 382 -15.83 15.27 20.58
C LEU A 382 -16.78 15.25 19.37
N ILE A 383 -17.01 14.07 18.78
CA ILE A 383 -17.99 13.85 17.71
C ILE A 383 -19.42 14.09 18.22
N ALA A 384 -19.75 13.65 19.44
CA ALA A 384 -21.07 13.88 20.04
C ALA A 384 -21.31 15.37 20.31
N GLU A 385 -20.32 16.09 20.86
CA GLU A 385 -20.42 17.54 21.11
C GLU A 385 -20.52 18.35 19.81
N LEU A 386 -19.70 18.03 18.79
CA LEU A 386 -19.81 18.62 17.44
C LEU A 386 -21.18 18.37 16.77
N ARG A 387 -21.80 17.22 17.05
CA ARG A 387 -23.12 16.86 16.53
C ARG A 387 -24.27 17.51 17.30
N GLN A 388 -24.05 17.95 18.53
CA GLN A 388 -25.07 18.59 19.37
C GLN A 388 -24.99 20.13 19.34
N GLY A 389 -23.88 20.69 18.86
CA GLY A 389 -23.69 22.14 18.63
C GLY A 389 -24.16 22.65 17.25
N ARG A 390 -25.00 21.91 16.53
CA ARG A 390 -25.42 22.20 15.14
C ARG A 390 -26.90 21.88 14.90
#